data_AF-A0A6P0CGW2-F1
#
_entry.id   AF-A0A6P0CGW2-F1
#
_cell.length_a   1.000
_cell.length_b   1.000
_cell.length_c   1.000
_cell.angle_alpha   90.00
_cell.angle_beta   90.00
_cell.angle_gamma   90.00
#
_symmetry.space_group_name_H-M   'P 1'
#
loop_
_entity.id
_entity.type
_entity.pdbx_description
1 polymer ?
#
loop_
_entity_poly.entity_id
_entity_poly.type
_entity_poly.pdbx_seq_one_letter_code
_entity_poly.pdbx_strand_id
1 'polypeptide(L)'
;MYFKGRISFIVEGRIRGGRTRRITLGQHPTMTVAEAKELAREKLLQMQKGEDPVESRKKEEAREQALGKTVGAVFESYLAVHQVSV
;
A
#
# COMPACT_ATOMS: atom_id res chain seq x y z
N MET A 1 -22.05 -8.59 26.55
CA MET A 1 -21.87 -8.01 25.20
C MET A 1 -20.37 -7.93 24.93
N TYR A 2 -19.79 -8.91 24.23
CA TYR A 2 -18.34 -8.93 23.96
C TYR A 2 -18.05 -8.05 22.73
N PHE A 3 -17.42 -6.90 22.95
CA PHE A 3 -16.86 -6.07 21.88
C PHE A 3 -15.80 -6.90 21.16
N LYS A 4 -16.15 -7.50 20.01
CA LYS A 4 -15.18 -8.17 19.14
C LYS A 4 -14.36 -7.10 18.43
N GLY A 5 -13.51 -6.43 19.22
CA GLY A 5 -12.72 -5.28 18.81
C GLY A 5 -11.56 -5.71 17.92
N ARG A 6 -11.52 -5.17 16.70
CA ARG A 6 -10.34 -5.27 15.84
C ARG A 6 -9.27 -4.32 16.37
N ILE A 7 -8.12 -4.86 16.75
CA ILE A 7 -6.96 -4.06 17.16
C ILE A 7 -6.15 -3.78 15.90
N SER A 8 -6.05 -2.50 15.51
CA SER A 8 -5.27 -2.07 14.35
C SER A 8 -4.08 -1.24 14.79
N PHE A 9 -2.92 -1.49 14.18
CA PHE A 9 -1.72 -0.70 14.39
C PHE A 9 -1.66 0.44 13.37
N ILE A 10 -1.45 1.65 13.87
CA ILE A 10 -1.34 2.86 13.06
C ILE A 10 -0.01 3.55 13.35
N VAL A 11 0.57 4.17 12.33
CA VAL A 11 1.71 5.07 12.46
C VAL A 11 1.33 6.42 11.87
N GLU A 12 1.65 7.48 12.60
CA GLU A 12 1.50 8.85 12.13
C GLU A 12 2.87 9.50 12.13
N GLY A 13 3.23 10.13 11.01
CA GLY A 13 4.52 10.76 10.85
C GLY A 13 4.44 11.96 9.92
N ARG A 14 5.38 12.88 10.10
CA ARG A 14 5.52 14.05 9.24
C ARG A 14 6.59 13.80 8.19
N ILE A 15 6.22 13.99 6.93
CA ILE A 15 7.17 13.92 5.82
C ILE A 15 8.03 15.19 5.84
N ARG A 16 9.35 15.05 5.66
CA ARG A 16 10.27 16.19 5.64
C ARG A 16 9.88 17.18 4.54
N GLY A 17 9.62 18.44 4.91
CA GLY A 17 9.15 19.48 3.98
C GLY A 17 7.69 19.32 3.53
N GLY A 18 6.95 18.36 4.07
CA GLY A 18 5.61 17.99 3.64
C GLY A 18 4.55 17.98 4.74
N ARG A 19 3.46 17.26 4.46
CA ARG A 19 2.28 17.13 5.32
C ARG A 19 2.43 15.94 6.29
N THR A 20 1.68 15.98 7.39
CA THR A 20 1.52 14.82 8.28
C THR A 20 0.65 13.77 7.60
N ARG A 21 1.05 12.51 7.67
CA ARG A 21 0.34 11.37 7.08
C ARG A 21 0.13 10.29 8.15
N ARG A 22 -1.06 9.71 8.15
CA ARG A 22 -1.42 8.56 8.98
C ARG A 22 -1.54 7.31 8.12
N ILE A 23 -0.94 6.22 8.55
CA ILE A 23 -0.90 4.95 7.82
C ILE A 23 -1.28 3.81 8.76
N THR A 24 -2.16 2.93 8.29
CA THR A 24 -2.45 1.67 8.97
C THR A 24 -1.42 0.62 8.55
N LEU A 25 -0.72 0.06 9.53
CA LEU A 25 0.32 -0.96 9.34
C LEU A 25 -0.29 -2.36 9.20
N GLY A 26 -1.20 -2.72 10.11
CA GLY A 26 -1.79 -4.06 10.15
C GLY A 26 -2.78 -4.23 11.31
N GLN A 27 -3.27 -5.45 11.48
CA GLN A 27 -4.22 -5.81 12.55
C GLN A 27 -3.66 -6.95 13.40
N HIS A 28 -4.10 -7.05 14.65
CA HIS A 28 -3.86 -8.22 15.50
C HIS A 28 -4.94 -9.29 15.22
N PRO A 29 -4.65 -10.61 15.22
CA PRO A 29 -3.39 -11.29 15.58
C PRO A 29 -2.41 -11.53 14.43
N THR A 30 -2.74 -11.12 13.20
CA THR A 30 -1.90 -11.37 12.02
C THR A 30 -0.57 -10.62 12.07
N MET A 31 -0.47 -9.56 12.86
CA MET A 31 0.76 -8.82 13.12
C MET A 31 1.01 -8.73 14.63
N THR A 32 2.24 -9.02 15.05
CA THR A 32 2.67 -8.83 16.44
C THR A 32 3.03 -7.38 16.73
N VAL A 33 3.04 -7.00 18.01
CA VAL A 33 3.42 -5.64 18.44
C VAL A 33 4.88 -5.33 18.09
N ALA A 34 5.77 -6.33 18.14
CA ALA A 34 7.17 -6.18 17.79
C ALA A 34 7.34 -5.87 16.29
N GLU A 35 6.68 -6.66 15.43
CA GLU A 35 6.67 -6.41 13.98
C GLU A 35 6.05 -5.05 13.64
N ALA A 36 4.97 -4.67 14.31
CA ALA A 36 4.35 -3.36 14.13
C ALA A 36 5.29 -2.20 14.50
N LYS A 37 6.12 -2.36 15.54
CA LYS A 37 7.12 -1.34 15.94
C LYS A 37 8.25 -1.19 14.93
N GLU A 38 8.75 -2.31 14.41
CA GLU A 38 9.81 -2.29 13.40
C GLU A 38 9.30 -1.65 12.09
N LEU A 39 8.14 -2.08 11.62
CA LEU A 39 7.50 -1.48 10.45
C LEU A 39 7.19 0.01 10.65
N ALA A 40 6.75 0.41 11.85
CA ALA A 40 6.53 1.83 12.16
C ALA A 40 7.83 2.64 12.03
N ARG A 41 8.95 2.14 12.55
CA ARG A 41 10.26 2.80 12.45
C ARG A 41 10.72 2.95 11.01
N GLU A 42 10.61 1.89 10.22
CA GLU A 42 10.97 1.94 8.79
C GLU A 42 10.15 2.98 8.03
N LYS A 43 8.83 3.01 8.25
CA LYS A 43 7.94 3.99 7.59
C LYS A 43 8.24 5.42 8.05
N LEU A 44 8.54 5.64 9.33
CA LEU A 44 8.95 6.95 9.83
C LEU A 44 10.29 7.40 9.23
N LEU A 45 11.25 6.49 9.06
CA LEU A 45 12.52 6.77 8.42
C LEU A 45 12.34 7.16 6.94
N GLN A 46 11.47 6.45 6.21
CA GLN A 46 11.10 6.78 4.82
C GLN A 46 10.48 8.18 4.72
N MET A 47 9.53 8.50 5.61
CA MET A 47 8.92 9.83 5.69
C MET A 47 9.95 10.93 6.00
N GLN A 48 10.92 10.66 6.89
CA GLN A 48 12.01 11.60 7.19
C GLN A 48 12.96 11.82 6.01
N LYS A 49 13.18 10.80 5.18
CA LYS A 49 13.93 10.91 3.93
C LYS A 49 13.17 11.70 2.85
N GLY A 50 11.88 11.97 3.05
CA GLY A 50 11.04 12.67 2.09
C GLY A 50 10.37 11.76 1.07
N GLU A 51 10.51 10.43 1.20
CA GLU A 51 9.74 9.48 0.40
C GLU A 51 8.31 9.42 0.95
N ASP A 52 7.32 9.69 0.09
CA ASP A 52 5.92 9.58 0.46
C ASP A 52 5.51 8.08 0.45
N PRO A 53 5.23 7.48 1.61
CA PRO A 53 4.91 6.05 1.72
C PRO A 53 3.62 5.64 1.00
N VAL A 54 2.79 6.60 0.58
CA VAL A 54 1.61 6.34 -0.26
C VAL A 54 2.01 6.01 -1.69
N GLU A 55 3.04 6.66 -2.23
CA GLU A 55 3.59 6.37 -3.55
C GLU A 55 4.28 5.00 -3.56
N SER A 56 4.95 4.63 -2.47
CA SER A 56 5.56 3.31 -2.31
C SER A 56 4.50 2.20 -2.35
N ARG A 57 3.39 2.38 -1.61
CA ARG A 57 2.29 1.41 -1.57
C ARG A 57 1.60 1.31 -2.93
N LYS A 58 1.31 2.45 -3.58
CA LYS A 58 0.80 2.48 -4.96
C LYS A 58 1.73 1.79 -5.96
N LYS A 59 3.05 1.99 -5.84
CA LYS A 59 4.03 1.35 -6.73
C LYS A 59 4.08 -0.16 -6.54
N GLU A 60 3.97 -0.63 -5.31
CA GLU A 60 3.94 -2.06 -5.00
C GLU A 60 2.65 -2.71 -5.52
N GLU A 61 1.49 -2.10 -5.24
CA GLU A 61 0.20 -2.53 -5.77
C GLU A 61 0.17 -2.51 -7.32
N ALA A 62 0.73 -1.47 -7.95
CA ALA A 62 0.85 -1.39 -9.39
C ALA A 62 1.79 -2.46 -9.96
N ARG A 63 2.85 -2.83 -9.23
CA ARG A 63 3.79 -3.87 -9.63
C ARG A 63 3.17 -5.26 -9.51
N GLU A 64 2.45 -5.54 -8.43
CA GLU A 64 1.69 -6.78 -8.27
C GLU A 64 0.60 -6.92 -9.34
N GLN A 65 -0.13 -5.84 -9.63
CA GLN A 65 -1.11 -5.81 -10.72
C GLN A 65 -0.47 -5.98 -12.10
N ALA A 66 0.74 -5.46 -12.32
CA ALA A 66 1.46 -5.64 -13.58
C ALA A 66 1.99 -7.07 -13.76
N LEU A 67 2.45 -7.70 -12.67
CA LEU A 67 2.92 -9.09 -12.67
C LEU A 67 1.78 -10.11 -12.81
N GLY A 68 0.58 -9.76 -12.33
CA GLY A 68 -0.63 -10.59 -12.45
C GLY A 68 -1.35 -10.52 -13.80
N LYS A 69 -0.89 -9.70 -14.76
CA LYS A 69 -1.49 -9.65 -16.10
C LYS A 69 -1.02 -10.85 -16.92
N THR A 70 -1.93 -11.79 -17.14
CA THR A 70 -1.72 -12.89 -18.08
C THR A 70 -1.69 -12.36 -19.52
N VAL A 71 -1.05 -13.10 -20.43
CA VAL A 71 -1.01 -12.74 -21.86
C VAL A 71 -2.43 -12.54 -22.43
N GLY A 72 -3.41 -13.29 -21.92
CA GLY A 72 -4.83 -13.13 -22.27
C GLY A 72 -5.39 -11.74 -21.92
N ALA A 73 -5.12 -11.24 -20.71
CA ALA A 73 -5.59 -9.91 -20.29
C ALA A 73 -4.99 -8.77 -21.13
N VAL A 74 -3.74 -8.95 -21.61
CA VAL A 74 -3.10 -7.99 -22.52
C VAL A 74 -3.72 -8.08 -23.93
N PHE A 75 -4.02 -9.28 -24.41
CA PHE A 75 -4.65 -9.51 -25.71
C PHE A 75 -6.08 -8.92 -25.78
N GLU A 76 -6.88 -9.07 -24.73
CA GLU A 76 -8.22 -8.47 -24.65
C GLU A 76 -8.16 -6.93 -24.68
N SER A 77 -7.18 -6.33 -24.01
CA SER A 77 -6.98 -4.88 -24.07
C SER A 77 -6.57 -4.39 -25.47
N TYR A 78 -5.83 -5.20 -26.23
CA TYR A 78 -5.42 -4.88 -27.60
C TYR A 78 -6.59 -4.94 -28.59
N LEU A 79 -7.44 -5.97 -28.47
CA LEU A 79 -8.64 -6.12 -29.28
C LEU A 79 -9.64 -4.98 -29.02
N ALA A 80 -9.83 -4.57 -27.77
CA ALA A 80 -10.75 -3.48 -27.41
C ALA A 80 -10.38 -2.13 -28.03
N VAL A 81 -9.09 -1.86 -28.23
CA VAL A 81 -8.60 -0.62 -28.88
C VAL A 81 -8.78 -0.66 -30.40
N HIS A 82 -8.72 -1.85 -31.01
CA HIS A 82 -8.79 -2.02 -32.46
C HIS A 82 -10.18 -2.42 -33.00
N GLN A 83 -11.16 -2.73 -32.14
CA GLN A 83 -12.52 -3.10 -32.57
C GLN A 83 -13.48 -1.92 -32.76
N VAL A 84 -13.09 -0.68 -32.43
CA VAL A 84 -13.91 0.52 -32.68
C VAL A 84 -13.29 1.32 -33.82
N SER A 85 -13.26 0.73 -35.01
CA SER A 85 -12.96 1.41 -36.29
C SER A 85 -13.37 0.52 -37.48
N VAL A 86 -14.64 0.08 -37.51
CA VAL A 86 -15.36 -0.27 -38.75
C VAL A 86 -16.81 0.16 -38.59
#